data_AF-R6HSD2-F1
#
_entry.id   AF-R6HSD2-F1
#
_cell.length_a   1.000
_cell.length_b   1.000
_cell.length_c   1.000
_cell.angle_alpha   90.00
_cell.angle_beta   90.00
_cell.angle_gamma   90.00
#
_symmetry.space_group_name_H-M   'P 1'
#
loop_
_entity.id
_entity.type
_entity.pdbx_description
1 polymer ?
#
loop_
_entity_poly.entity_id
_entity_poly.type
_entity_poly.pdbx_seq_one_letter_code
_entity_poly.pdbx_strand_id
1 'polypeptide(L)'
;MEFIEPDRSNYIVSAHKPNDEGVRDIGFVKGTFLDGRPYRLECWCMDELIMASVFFDERYLTAWKRLDFALLLELEGVLQFKDGPYLQAGRMKDGKGRGIWAVTVMLKDDDGLHAEVLTPVQRYR
;
A
#
# COMPACT_ATOMS: atom_id res chain seq x y z
N MET A 1 -2.92 9.93 -22.43
CA MET A 1 -1.77 10.04 -21.50
C MET A 1 -1.83 8.82 -20.61
N GLU A 2 -0.73 8.10 -20.41
CA GLU A 2 -0.73 6.79 -19.76
C GLU A 2 -0.20 6.89 -18.32
N PHE A 3 -0.91 6.32 -17.36
CA PHE A 3 -0.43 6.15 -15.98
C PHE A 3 0.64 5.06 -15.93
N ILE A 4 1.61 5.19 -15.05
CA ILE A 4 2.73 4.24 -14.97
C ILE A 4 2.57 3.30 -13.78
N GLU A 5 2.92 2.03 -13.98
CA GLU A 5 3.05 1.08 -12.86
C GLU A 5 4.20 1.50 -11.94
N PRO A 6 3.98 1.58 -10.62
CA PRO A 6 5.04 1.85 -9.64
C PRO A 6 6.17 0.83 -9.74
N ASP A 7 7.40 1.29 -9.90
CA ASP A 7 8.55 0.39 -9.94
C ASP A 7 9.09 0.11 -8.53
N ARG A 8 8.94 -1.14 -8.09
CA ARG A 8 9.45 -1.66 -6.81
C ARG A 8 10.63 -2.62 -7.01
N SER A 9 11.27 -2.64 -8.17
CA SER A 9 12.39 -3.55 -8.48
C SER A 9 13.60 -3.41 -7.55
N ASN A 10 13.82 -2.23 -6.97
CA ASN A 10 14.88 -2.00 -5.99
C ASN A 10 14.52 -2.46 -4.57
N TYR A 11 13.27 -2.87 -4.33
CA TYR A 11 12.84 -3.36 -3.03
C TYR A 11 13.21 -4.83 -2.86
N ILE A 12 13.97 -5.13 -1.81
CA ILE A 12 14.39 -6.50 -1.47
C ILE A 12 13.34 -7.12 -0.56
N VAL A 13 12.63 -8.12 -1.08
CA VAL A 13 11.56 -8.81 -0.35
C VAL A 13 12.15 -9.70 0.75
N SER A 14 11.64 -9.52 1.96
CA SER A 14 12.01 -10.25 3.18
C SER A 14 10.89 -11.19 3.61
N ALA A 15 10.65 -12.25 2.82
CA ALA A 15 9.49 -13.15 3.03
C ALA A 15 9.68 -14.17 4.17
N HIS A 16 10.90 -14.70 4.35
CA HIS A 16 11.16 -15.79 5.30
C HIS A 16 11.61 -15.31 6.68
N LYS A 17 12.37 -14.22 6.72
CA LYS A 17 12.96 -13.62 7.92
C LYS A 17 12.72 -12.11 7.87
N PRO A 18 12.43 -11.46 9.02
CA PRO A 18 12.44 -10.01 9.10
C PRO A 18 13.78 -9.39 8.67
N ASN A 19 13.74 -8.25 7.98
CA ASN A 19 14.92 -7.48 7.64
C ASN A 19 15.53 -6.81 8.89
N ASP A 20 16.57 -5.99 8.69
CA ASP A 20 17.27 -5.30 9.79
C ASP A 20 16.38 -4.27 10.51
N GLU A 21 15.26 -3.86 9.90
CA GLU A 21 14.25 -2.98 10.49
C GLU A 21 13.10 -3.77 11.15
N GLY A 22 13.17 -5.11 11.17
CA GLY A 22 12.13 -5.97 11.76
C GLY A 22 10.93 -6.21 10.83
N VAL A 23 10.97 -5.76 9.58
CA VAL A 23 9.90 -5.92 8.60
C VAL A 23 9.99 -7.28 7.91
N ARG A 24 8.88 -8.02 7.89
CA ARG A 24 8.70 -9.23 7.10
C ARG A 24 7.57 -9.04 6.10
N ASP A 25 7.86 -9.28 4.82
CA ASP A 25 6.90 -9.18 3.74
C ASP A 25 5.97 -10.41 3.70
N ILE A 26 4.67 -10.17 3.55
CA ILE A 26 3.64 -11.22 3.51
C ILE A 26 3.25 -11.53 2.07
N GLY A 27 3.01 -10.48 1.28
CA GLY A 27 2.52 -10.64 -0.08
C GLY A 27 2.23 -9.32 -0.76
N PHE A 28 1.66 -9.39 -1.97
CA PHE A 28 1.34 -8.21 -2.75
C PHE A 28 0.08 -8.39 -3.60
N VAL A 29 -0.46 -7.27 -4.06
CA VAL A 29 -1.48 -7.18 -5.10
C VAL A 29 -0.97 -6.22 -6.16
N LYS A 30 -1.25 -6.54 -7.43
CA LYS A 30 -1.18 -5.59 -8.54
C LYS A 30 -2.60 -5.39 -9.05
N GLY A 31 -3.01 -4.14 -9.22
CA GLY A 31 -4.33 -3.80 -9.73
C GLY A 31 -4.31 -2.48 -10.47
N THR A 32 -5.49 -2.07 -10.91
CA THR A 32 -5.70 -0.81 -11.62
C THR A 32 -6.93 -0.15 -11.05
N PHE A 33 -6.82 1.12 -10.67
CA PHE A 33 -7.97 1.95 -10.26
C PHE A 33 -8.90 2.22 -11.44
N LEU A 34 -10.13 2.64 -11.17
CA LEU A 34 -11.14 2.98 -12.17
C LEU A 34 -10.71 4.13 -13.08
N ASP A 35 -9.83 5.04 -12.61
CA ASP A 35 -9.24 6.10 -13.43
C ASP A 35 -8.15 5.60 -14.41
N GLY A 36 -7.86 4.30 -14.39
CA GLY A 36 -6.85 3.65 -15.23
C GLY A 36 -5.45 3.63 -14.63
N ARG A 37 -5.26 4.12 -13.40
CA ARG A 37 -3.95 4.15 -12.75
C ARG A 37 -3.58 2.79 -12.16
N PRO A 38 -2.44 2.19 -12.55
CA PRO A 38 -1.97 0.99 -11.90
C PRO A 38 -1.54 1.28 -10.46
N TYR A 39 -1.83 0.35 -9.57
CA TYR A 39 -1.35 0.37 -8.20
C TYR A 39 -0.70 -0.96 -7.83
N ARG A 40 0.16 -0.89 -6.81
CA ARG A 40 0.76 -2.05 -6.16
C ARG A 40 0.52 -1.95 -4.67
N LEU A 41 -0.12 -2.95 -4.09
CA LEU A 41 -0.27 -3.07 -2.64
C LEU A 41 0.74 -4.10 -2.14
N GLU A 42 1.49 -3.77 -1.10
CA GLU A 42 2.44 -4.66 -0.42
C GLU A 42 1.99 -4.84 1.03
N CYS A 43 1.68 -6.08 1.41
CA CYS A 43 1.35 -6.46 2.78
C CYS A 43 2.62 -6.91 3.50
N TRP A 44 2.83 -6.40 4.71
CA TRP A 44 3.99 -6.71 5.54
C TRP A 44 3.63 -6.67 7.02
N CYS A 45 4.45 -7.29 7.86
CA CYS A 45 4.34 -7.18 9.31
C CYS A 45 5.65 -6.70 9.92
N MET A 46 5.54 -6.01 11.05
CA MET A 46 6.67 -5.61 11.89
C MET A 46 6.21 -5.76 13.33
N ASP A 47 6.95 -6.55 14.11
CA ASP A 47 6.50 -7.04 15.41
C ASP A 47 5.09 -7.68 15.31
N GLU A 48 4.12 -7.23 16.10
CA GLU A 48 2.72 -7.70 16.08
C GLU A 48 1.82 -6.92 15.09
N LEU A 49 2.36 -5.89 14.44
CA LEU A 49 1.61 -5.03 13.51
C LEU A 49 1.53 -5.67 12.12
N ILE A 50 0.35 -5.67 11.52
CA ILE A 50 0.13 -6.02 10.11
C ILE A 50 -0.26 -4.74 9.35
N MET A 51 0.50 -4.45 8.31
CA MET A 51 0.41 -3.23 7.53
C MET A 51 0.20 -3.54 6.05
N ALA A 52 -0.41 -2.61 5.31
CA ALA A 52 -0.44 -2.61 3.86
C ALA A 52 0.03 -1.27 3.32
N SER A 53 0.93 -1.27 2.34
CA SER A 53 1.36 -0.06 1.64
C SER A 53 0.88 -0.09 0.20
N VAL A 54 0.07 0.89 -0.20
CA VAL A 54 -0.44 1.04 -1.57
C VAL A 54 0.36 2.11 -2.29
N PHE A 55 0.97 1.72 -3.39
CA PHE A 55 1.79 2.57 -4.25
C PHE A 55 1.07 2.84 -5.56
N PHE A 56 1.09 4.08 -6.02
CA PHE A 56 0.52 4.49 -7.31
C PHE A 56 1.08 5.84 -7.75
N ASP A 57 0.95 6.13 -9.03
CA ASP A 57 1.40 7.37 -9.66
C ASP A 57 0.89 8.63 -8.92
N GLU A 58 1.74 9.64 -8.71
CA GLU A 58 1.36 10.86 -8.00
C GLU A 58 0.58 11.90 -8.82
N ARG A 59 0.53 11.74 -10.15
CA ARG A 59 -0.05 12.73 -11.08
C ARG A 59 -1.49 13.06 -10.71
N TYR A 60 -1.80 14.35 -10.77
CA TYR A 60 -3.11 14.94 -10.46
C TYR A 60 -3.57 14.87 -9.00
N LEU A 61 -2.72 14.40 -8.08
CA LEU A 61 -3.05 14.27 -6.66
C LEU A 61 -2.23 15.23 -5.76
N THR A 62 -1.79 16.37 -6.31
CA THR A 62 -0.88 17.28 -5.61
C THR A 62 -1.52 18.02 -4.41
N ALA A 63 -2.84 18.20 -4.44
CA ALA A 63 -3.61 18.84 -3.37
C ALA A 63 -4.28 17.85 -2.41
N TRP A 64 -4.11 16.54 -2.64
CA TRP A 64 -4.76 15.50 -1.84
C TRP A 64 -4.18 15.45 -0.43
N LYS A 65 -5.07 15.21 0.53
CA LYS A 65 -4.80 15.05 1.94
C LYS A 65 -5.01 13.59 2.34
N ARG A 66 -4.56 13.28 3.55
CA ARG A 66 -4.64 11.94 4.15
C ARG A 66 -6.00 11.25 3.99
N LEU A 67 -7.09 11.98 4.28
CA LEU A 67 -8.45 11.42 4.23
C LEU A 67 -8.94 11.14 2.80
N ASP A 68 -8.45 11.88 1.81
CA ASP A 68 -8.81 11.66 0.41
C ASP A 68 -8.31 10.27 -0.06
N PHE A 69 -7.16 9.83 0.45
CA PHE A 69 -6.62 8.50 0.18
C PHE A 69 -7.41 7.37 0.85
N ALA A 70 -7.93 7.59 2.07
CA ALA A 70 -8.81 6.60 2.70
C ALA A 70 -10.03 6.34 1.81
N LEU A 71 -10.70 7.41 1.39
CA LEU A 71 -11.87 7.35 0.53
C LEU A 71 -11.57 6.70 -0.82
N LEU A 72 -10.44 7.05 -1.44
CA LEU A 72 -10.03 6.40 -2.70
C LEU A 72 -9.91 4.88 -2.53
N LEU A 73 -9.20 4.42 -1.50
CA LEU A 73 -8.94 2.99 -1.31
C LEU A 73 -10.22 2.18 -1.03
N GLU A 74 -11.21 2.78 -0.36
CA GLU A 74 -12.53 2.17 -0.16
C GLU A 74 -13.38 2.18 -1.43
N LEU A 75 -13.46 3.31 -2.13
CA LEU A 75 -14.26 3.44 -3.35
C LEU A 75 -13.74 2.55 -4.48
N GLU A 76 -12.43 2.35 -4.54
CA GLU A 76 -11.76 1.45 -5.49
C GLU A 76 -11.82 -0.03 -5.05
N GLY A 77 -12.43 -0.33 -3.90
CA GLY A 77 -12.56 -1.69 -3.38
C GLY A 77 -11.22 -2.36 -3.10
N VAL A 78 -10.18 -1.58 -2.74
CA VAL A 78 -8.85 -2.10 -2.40
C VAL A 78 -8.80 -2.50 -0.93
N LEU A 79 -9.34 -1.64 -0.06
CA LEU A 79 -9.40 -1.82 1.38
C LEU A 79 -10.79 -1.46 1.90
N GLN A 80 -11.16 -2.01 3.05
CA GLN A 80 -12.31 -1.55 3.83
C GLN A 80 -11.83 -1.20 5.24
N PHE A 81 -12.07 0.04 5.68
CA PHE A 81 -11.74 0.44 7.05
C PHE A 81 -12.90 0.03 7.98
N LYS A 82 -12.56 -0.48 9.17
CA LYS A 82 -13.54 -0.85 10.21
C LYS A 82 -13.65 0.23 11.26
N ASP A 83 -12.51 0.71 11.74
CA ASP A 83 -12.42 1.70 12.81
C ASP A 83 -11.59 2.91 12.39
N GLY A 84 -12.19 3.77 11.56
CA GLY A 84 -11.52 4.99 11.08
C GLY A 84 -10.25 4.74 10.24
N PRO A 85 -9.73 5.78 9.59
CA PRO A 85 -8.56 5.62 8.73
C PRO A 85 -7.25 5.74 9.54
N TYR A 86 -6.72 4.61 10.00
CA TYR A 86 -5.34 4.51 10.50
C TYR A 86 -4.36 4.38 9.34
N LEU A 87 -4.04 5.53 8.74
CA LEU A 87 -3.12 5.57 7.60
C LEU A 87 -2.12 6.72 7.69
N GLN A 88 -1.00 6.52 6.99
CA GLN A 88 -0.02 7.54 6.63
C GLN A 88 0.08 7.61 5.11
N ALA A 89 0.31 8.81 4.57
CA ALA A 89 0.49 9.01 3.14
C ALA A 89 1.69 9.92 2.90
N GLY A 90 2.64 9.47 2.09
CA GLY A 90 3.86 10.19 1.77
C GLY A 90 4.21 10.06 0.29
N ARG A 91 4.86 11.08 -0.27
CA ARG A 91 5.43 11.00 -1.61
C ARG A 91 6.83 10.43 -1.55
N MET A 92 7.17 9.59 -2.51
CA MET A 92 8.52 9.05 -2.66
C MET A 92 8.89 8.89 -4.13
N LYS A 93 10.14 8.50 -4.39
CA LYS A 93 10.59 8.08 -5.71
C LYS A 93 10.61 6.57 -5.80
N ASP A 94 10.13 6.04 -6.92
CA ASP A 94 10.18 4.61 -7.23
C ASP A 94 11.56 4.18 -7.75
N GLY A 95 11.70 2.91 -8.14
CA GLY A 95 12.96 2.34 -8.63
C GLY A 95 13.55 3.01 -9.88
N LYS A 96 12.75 3.78 -10.63
CA LYS A 96 13.19 4.56 -11.81
C LYS A 96 13.25 6.06 -11.52
N GLY A 97 13.15 6.49 -10.26
CA GLY A 97 13.17 7.90 -9.88
C GLY A 97 11.85 8.64 -10.14
N ARG A 98 10.76 7.94 -10.43
CA ARG A 98 9.45 8.52 -10.74
C ARG A 98 8.68 8.77 -9.45
N GLY A 99 7.92 9.86 -9.40
CA GLY A 99 7.16 10.20 -8.21
C GLY A 99 5.92 9.33 -8.06
N ILE A 100 5.75 8.77 -6.86
CA ILE A 100 4.61 7.94 -6.47
C ILE A 100 4.13 8.35 -5.09
N TRP A 101 2.85 8.09 -4.82
CA TRP A 101 2.35 8.03 -3.45
C TRP A 101 2.67 6.67 -2.84
N ALA A 102 2.98 6.68 -1.56
CA ALA A 102 2.99 5.53 -0.67
C ALA A 102 1.93 5.79 0.41
N VAL A 103 0.85 5.03 0.39
CA VAL A 103 -0.24 5.10 1.37
C VAL A 103 -0.19 3.85 2.23
N THR A 104 0.30 3.99 3.46
CA THR A 104 0.48 2.89 4.40
C THR A 104 -0.67 2.88 5.40
N VAL A 105 -1.36 1.75 5.48
CA VAL A 105 -2.54 1.50 6.30
C VAL A 105 -2.21 0.42 7.34
N MET A 106 -2.62 0.65 8.58
CA MET A 106 -2.61 -0.37 9.62
C MET A 106 -3.82 -1.28 9.43
N LEU A 107 -3.55 -2.56 9.15
CA LEU A 107 -4.60 -3.56 9.00
C LEU A 107 -5.00 -4.13 10.35
N LYS A 108 -4.00 -4.52 11.15
CA LYS A 108 -4.20 -5.17 12.45
C LYS A 108 -3.07 -4.83 13.41
N ASP A 109 -3.40 -4.68 14.67
CA ASP A 109 -2.48 -4.64 15.81
C ASP A 109 -3.01 -5.53 16.95
N ASP A 110 -2.51 -5.30 18.17
CA ASP A 110 -2.92 -6.01 19.39
C ASP A 110 -4.37 -5.73 19.81
N ASP A 111 -4.91 -4.56 19.47
CA ASP A 111 -6.29 -4.16 19.79
C ASP A 111 -7.30 -4.80 18.81
N GLY A 112 -6.85 -5.17 17.61
CA GLY A 112 -7.64 -5.97 16.68
C GLY A 112 -7.47 -5.55 15.22
N LEU A 113 -8.51 -5.85 14.43
CA LEU A 113 -8.52 -5.66 12.99
C LEU A 113 -9.17 -4.30 12.65
N HIS A 114 -8.37 -3.40 12.09
CA HIS A 114 -8.75 -2.02 11.76
C HIS A 114 -9.11 -1.82 10.30
N ALA A 115 -8.55 -2.63 9.38
CA ALA A 115 -8.88 -2.61 7.97
C ALA A 115 -8.65 -3.97 7.30
N GLU A 116 -9.41 -4.25 6.24
CA GLU A 116 -9.31 -5.49 5.46
C GLU A 116 -8.92 -5.20 4.02
N VAL A 117 -7.97 -5.97 3.48
CA VAL A 117 -7.66 -5.97 2.04
C VAL A 117 -8.74 -6.80 1.33
N LEU A 118 -9.49 -6.16 0.45
CA LEU A 118 -10.60 -6.80 -0.27
C LEU A 118 -10.14 -7.55 -1.52
N THR A 119 -8.90 -7.28 -1.97
CA THR A 119 -8.29 -7.95 -3.12
C THR A 119 -7.46 -9.16 -2.69
N PRO A 120 -7.49 -10.29 -3.43
CA PRO A 120 -6.70 -11.47 -3.07
C PRO A 120 -5.19 -11.20 -3.07
N VAL A 121 -4.57 -11.33 -1.90
CA VAL A 121 -3.13 -11.12 -1.72
C VAL A 121 -2.34 -12.32 -2.26
N GLN A 122 -1.40 -12.05 -3.17
CA GLN A 122 -0.43 -13.02 -3.63
C GLN A 122 0.69 -13.13 -2.60
N ARG A 123 0.76 -14.25 -1.87
CA ARG A 123 1.81 -14.46 -0.87
C ARG A 123 3.17 -14.62 -1.53
N TYR A 124 4.18 -13.99 -0.92
CA TYR A 124 5.56 -14.34 -1.23
C TYR A 124 5.82 -15.77 -0.75
N ARG A 125 6.45 -16.58 -1.60
CA ARG A 125 6.76 -17.98 -1.32
C ARG A 125 8.14 -18.11 -0.71
#